data_AF-A0A3C0T758-F1
#
_entry.id   AF-A0A3C0T758-F1
#
_cell.length_a   1.000
_cell.length_b   1.000
_cell.length_c   1.000
_cell.angle_alpha   90.00
_cell.angle_beta   90.00
_cell.angle_gamma   90.00
#
_symmetry.space_group_name_H-M   'P 1'
#
loop_
_entity.id
_entity.type
_entity.pdbx_description
1 polymer ?
#
loop_
_entity_poly.entity_id
_entity_poly.type
_entity_poly.pdbx_seq_one_letter_code
_entity_poly.pdbx_strand_id
1 'polypeptide(L)'
;MSKRLSCAISSITYFNTDTRRVVLDLPEGQTLSFKAGQYLEVILPGKRCPFSIANSPHISESIELHVRPTPDSEDSVEIEALLDKADKIEIEAPKGDCYLESPPDKTLILLAASTGITQMKSIYEYLMHIGHEGQIFLYWGVLAESDLYLDNLCNAWSHDNSVFEYIPVVSEPDTSPDWNGRTGLVGDAALKDFDDLTDVIVYVSGGPGMVYATLDSFIARGMPKANMFSDVFSYAPRT
;
A
#
# COMPACT_ATOMS: atom_id res chain seq x y z
N MET A 1 -18.35 11.88 -2.44
CA MET A 1 -17.82 12.95 -1.57
C MET A 1 -17.28 12.31 -0.31
N SER A 2 -16.18 12.82 0.25
CA SER A 2 -15.66 12.33 1.54
C SER A 2 -16.63 12.66 2.67
N LYS A 3 -16.65 11.83 3.71
CA LYS A 3 -17.43 12.04 4.93
C LYS A 3 -16.56 11.86 6.16
N ARG A 4 -16.93 12.55 7.24
CA ARG A 4 -16.32 12.38 8.56
C ARG A 4 -17.09 11.35 9.37
N LEU A 5 -16.37 10.45 10.03
CA LEU A 5 -16.93 9.36 10.82
C LEU A 5 -16.15 9.19 12.13
N SER A 6 -16.87 8.85 13.19
CA SER A 6 -16.30 8.42 14.47
C SER A 6 -16.33 6.90 14.54
N CYS A 7 -15.23 6.25 14.17
CA CYS A 7 -15.16 4.80 14.06
C CYS A 7 -14.65 4.17 15.36
N ALA A 8 -15.22 3.04 15.75
CA ALA A 8 -14.72 2.27 16.90
C ALA A 8 -13.50 1.45 16.49
N ILE A 9 -12.49 1.38 17.35
CA ILE A 9 -11.35 0.47 17.16
C ILE A 9 -11.81 -0.92 17.62
N SER A 10 -12.02 -1.84 16.68
CA SER A 10 -12.47 -3.19 16.99
C SER A 10 -11.33 -4.14 17.31
N SER A 11 -10.15 -3.92 16.72
CA SER A 11 -8.94 -4.63 17.12
C SER A 11 -7.66 -3.87 16.76
N ILE A 12 -6.63 -4.07 17.58
CA ILE A 12 -5.24 -3.71 17.28
C ILE A 12 -4.40 -4.96 17.49
N THR A 13 -3.69 -5.39 16.45
CA THR A 13 -2.74 -6.51 16.51
C THR A 13 -1.41 -6.09 15.88
N TYR A 14 -0.31 -6.70 16.30
CA TYR A 14 1.00 -6.44 15.71
C TYR A 14 1.30 -7.46 14.61
N PHE A 15 1.74 -6.99 13.44
CA PHE A 15 2.29 -7.88 12.42
C PHE A 15 3.76 -8.24 12.73
N ASN A 16 4.50 -7.26 13.25
CA ASN A 16 5.88 -7.39 13.70
C ASN A 16 6.14 -6.39 14.85
N THR A 17 7.40 -6.06 15.15
CA THR A 17 7.77 -5.21 16.28
C THR A 17 7.11 -3.82 16.29
N ASP A 18 6.94 -3.19 15.13
CA ASP A 18 6.54 -1.78 15.02
C ASP A 18 5.32 -1.53 14.11
N THR A 19 4.88 -2.53 13.35
CA THR A 19 3.75 -2.38 12.42
C THR A 19 2.48 -3.00 13.00
N ARG A 20 1.46 -2.17 13.20
CA ARG A 20 0.16 -2.54 13.76
C ARG A 20 -0.89 -2.68 12.65
N ARG A 21 -1.71 -3.71 12.75
CA ARG A 21 -3.01 -3.83 12.08
C ARG A 21 -4.06 -3.17 12.98
N VAL A 22 -4.74 -2.16 12.46
CA VAL A 22 -5.84 -1.49 13.16
C VAL A 22 -7.11 -1.73 12.36
N VAL A 23 -8.11 -2.35 12.99
CA VAL A 23 -9.44 -2.55 12.38
C VAL A 23 -10.43 -1.59 13.02
N LEU A 24 -11.18 -0.90 12.16
CA LEU A 24 -12.16 0.09 12.53
C LEU A 24 -13.55 -0.37 12.11
N ASP A 25 -14.49 -0.33 13.04
CA ASP A 25 -15.90 -0.54 12.75
C ASP A 25 -16.56 0.81 12.46
N LEU A 26 -17.35 0.85 11.38
CA LEU A 26 -18.12 2.04 11.06
C LEU A 26 -19.27 2.24 12.06
N PRO A 27 -19.74 3.48 12.28
CA PRO A 27 -20.94 3.72 13.07
C PRO A 27 -22.13 2.90 12.56
N GLU A 28 -23.03 2.51 13.45
CA GLU A 28 -24.21 1.71 13.10
C GLU A 28 -25.00 2.35 11.93
N GLY A 29 -25.34 1.53 10.93
CA GLY A 29 -26.05 1.96 9.73
C GLY A 29 -25.22 2.76 8.72
N GLN A 30 -23.91 2.97 8.96
CA GLN A 30 -23.00 3.59 8.00
C GLN A 30 -22.24 2.53 7.19
N THR A 31 -22.09 2.78 5.90
CA THR A 31 -21.15 2.07 5.03
C THR A 31 -20.16 3.05 4.42
N LEU A 32 -18.96 2.61 4.07
CA LEU A 32 -18.00 3.43 3.34
C LEU A 32 -17.89 2.96 1.90
N SER A 33 -18.30 3.81 0.96
CA SER A 33 -18.02 3.60 -0.46
C SER A 33 -16.65 4.21 -0.78
N PHE A 34 -15.67 3.36 -1.09
CA PHE A 34 -14.34 3.74 -1.54
C PHE A 34 -13.90 2.87 -2.73
N LYS A 35 -12.84 3.28 -3.42
CA LYS A 35 -12.21 2.52 -4.51
C LYS A 35 -10.91 1.89 -4.03
N ALA A 36 -10.56 0.73 -4.57
CA ALA A 36 -9.35 0.00 -4.20
C ALA A 36 -8.10 0.84 -4.49
N GLY A 37 -7.30 1.09 -3.45
CA GLY A 37 -6.14 1.99 -3.49
C GLY A 37 -6.37 3.36 -2.83
N GLN A 38 -7.60 3.72 -2.43
CA GLN A 38 -7.85 4.96 -1.70
C GLN A 38 -7.34 4.92 -0.25
N TYR A 39 -7.17 6.10 0.31
CA TYR A 39 -6.75 6.30 1.70
C TYR A 39 -7.81 7.05 2.51
N LEU A 40 -7.61 7.16 3.82
CA LEU A 40 -8.36 8.03 4.72
C LEU A 40 -7.42 8.93 5.51
N GLU A 41 -7.97 9.98 6.11
CA GLU A 41 -7.23 10.82 7.05
C GLU A 41 -7.75 10.57 8.46
N VAL A 42 -6.87 10.19 9.39
CA VAL A 42 -7.14 10.26 10.83
C VAL A 42 -7.05 11.72 11.27
N ILE A 43 -8.07 12.19 11.99
CA ILE A 43 -8.20 13.59 12.39
C ILE A 43 -7.68 13.76 13.81
N LEU A 44 -6.63 14.55 13.95
CA LEU A 44 -6.06 14.97 15.23
C LEU A 44 -6.23 16.49 15.40
N PRO A 45 -6.08 17.03 16.63
CA PRO A 45 -6.13 18.47 16.84
C PRO A 45 -5.09 19.22 15.98
N GLY A 46 -5.55 19.96 14.97
CA GLY A 46 -4.71 20.79 14.12
C GLY A 46 -3.99 20.07 12.98
N LYS A 47 -4.17 18.76 12.81
CA LYS A 47 -3.50 17.97 11.76
C LYS A 47 -4.37 16.82 11.24
N ARG A 48 -3.94 16.26 10.10
CA ARG A 48 -4.60 15.16 9.39
C ARG A 48 -3.53 14.16 8.97
N CYS A 49 -3.65 12.92 9.40
CA CYS A 49 -2.65 11.89 9.15
C CYS A 49 -3.20 10.87 8.13
N PRO A 50 -2.63 10.79 6.91
CA PRO A 50 -3.15 9.89 5.87
C PRO A 50 -2.72 8.44 6.11
N PHE A 51 -3.66 7.50 5.93
CA PHE A 51 -3.42 6.06 5.96
C PHE A 51 -4.18 5.37 4.84
N SER A 52 -3.47 4.56 4.03
CA SER A 52 -4.11 3.75 2.98
C SER A 52 -5.10 2.76 3.60
N ILE A 53 -6.24 2.55 2.95
CA ILE A 53 -7.19 1.52 3.34
C ILE A 53 -6.67 0.17 2.82
N ALA A 54 -6.45 -0.78 3.72
CA ALA A 54 -5.78 -2.05 3.43
C ALA A 54 -6.73 -3.11 2.86
N ASN A 55 -8.00 -3.09 3.24
CA ASN A 55 -8.99 -4.05 2.77
C ASN A 55 -9.58 -3.60 1.42
N SER A 56 -10.06 -4.58 0.67
CA SER A 56 -10.80 -4.35 -0.57
C SER A 56 -12.17 -3.67 -0.31
N PRO A 57 -12.66 -2.81 -1.23
CA PRO A 57 -13.94 -2.12 -1.09
C PRO A 57 -15.19 -3.00 -1.05
N HIS A 58 -15.09 -4.28 -1.39
CA HIS A 58 -16.21 -5.22 -1.19
C HIS A 58 -16.45 -5.55 0.30
N ILE A 59 -15.47 -5.29 1.16
CA ILE A 59 -15.59 -5.37 2.62
C ILE A 59 -15.98 -3.98 3.12
N SER A 60 -17.27 -3.67 3.15
CA SER A 60 -17.77 -2.30 3.41
C SER A 60 -18.10 -2.01 4.88
N GLU A 61 -18.06 -3.02 5.75
CA GLU A 61 -18.47 -2.91 7.16
C GLU A 61 -17.33 -2.50 8.09
N SER A 62 -16.09 -2.70 7.66
CA SER A 62 -14.89 -2.36 8.41
C SER A 62 -13.82 -1.74 7.53
N ILE A 63 -12.88 -1.04 8.18
CA ILE A 63 -11.69 -0.48 7.57
C ILE A 63 -10.48 -1.07 8.27
N GLU A 64 -9.55 -1.59 7.50
CA GLU A 64 -8.26 -2.07 7.98
C GLU A 64 -7.17 -1.06 7.60
N LEU A 65 -6.33 -0.69 8.57
CA LEU A 65 -5.17 0.18 8.39
C LEU A 65 -3.91 -0.54 8.85
N HIS A 66 -2.79 -0.29 8.17
CA HIS A 66 -1.47 -0.69 8.66
C HIS A 66 -0.72 0.55 9.11
N VAL A 67 -0.43 0.62 10.40
CA VAL A 67 0.19 1.78 11.04
C VAL A 67 1.60 1.39 11.47
N ARG A 68 2.59 2.10 10.94
CA ARG A 68 3.99 1.99 11.34
C ARG A 68 4.50 3.39 11.70
N PRO A 69 5.07 3.60 12.89
CA PRO A 69 5.61 4.88 13.27
C PRO A 69 6.83 5.20 12.40
N THR A 70 6.91 6.44 11.91
CA THR A 70 8.13 6.96 11.32
C THR A 70 9.03 7.49 12.44
N PRO A 71 10.31 7.09 12.51
CA PRO A 71 11.25 7.63 13.49
C PRO A 71 11.24 9.17 13.48
N ASP A 72 11.30 9.76 14.67
CA ASP A 72 11.33 11.21 14.89
C ASP A 72 10.12 12.02 14.35
N SER A 73 9.04 11.35 13.97
CA SER A 73 7.80 11.99 13.51
C SER A 73 6.88 12.31 14.70
N GLU A 74 6.62 13.60 14.94
CA GLU A 74 5.63 14.06 15.93
C GLU A 74 4.24 13.47 15.66
N ASP A 75 3.86 13.37 14.39
CA ASP A 75 2.59 12.75 13.96
C ASP A 75 2.53 11.28 14.35
N SER A 76 3.64 10.55 14.23
CA SER A 76 3.70 9.15 14.65
C SER A 76 3.57 9.01 16.16
N VAL A 77 4.18 9.91 16.95
CA VAL A 77 4.02 9.92 18.42
C VAL A 77 2.57 10.15 18.83
N GLU A 78 1.88 11.10 18.19
CA GLU A 78 0.48 11.38 18.48
C GLU A 78 -0.47 10.26 18.04
N ILE A 79 -0.22 9.65 16.88
CA ILE A 79 -1.01 8.50 16.40
C ILE A 79 -0.82 7.30 17.33
N GLU A 80 0.40 6.97 17.73
CA GLU A 80 0.65 5.86 18.66
C GLU A 80 -0.04 6.13 20.01
N ALA A 81 0.06 7.36 20.54
CA ALA A 81 -0.61 7.75 21.77
C ALA A 81 -2.14 7.70 21.68
N LEU A 82 -2.70 8.00 20.50
CA LEU A 82 -4.13 7.85 20.21
C LEU A 82 -4.52 6.37 20.23
N LEU A 83 -3.80 5.52 19.48
CA LEU A 83 -4.09 4.09 19.35
C LEU A 83 -3.96 3.32 20.67
N ASP A 84 -3.07 3.76 21.57
CA ASP A 84 -2.90 3.12 22.89
C ASP A 84 -4.03 3.42 23.88
N LYS A 85 -4.86 4.45 23.64
CA LYS A 85 -5.80 4.97 24.65
C LYS A 85 -7.24 5.12 24.17
N ALA A 86 -7.46 5.20 22.86
CA ALA A 86 -8.76 5.52 22.31
C ALA A 86 -9.56 4.26 22.00
N ASP A 87 -10.85 4.28 22.33
CA ASP A 87 -11.82 3.29 21.85
C ASP A 87 -12.38 3.67 20.46
N LYS A 88 -12.22 4.94 20.07
CA LYS A 88 -12.73 5.50 18.81
C LYS A 88 -11.76 6.49 18.20
N ILE A 89 -11.76 6.57 16.88
CA ILE A 89 -11.00 7.56 16.11
C ILE A 89 -11.88 8.31 15.13
N GLU A 90 -11.61 9.60 14.98
CA GLU A 90 -12.24 10.43 13.95
C GLU A 90 -11.47 10.29 12.64
N ILE A 91 -12.19 9.98 11.56
CA ILE A 91 -11.62 9.84 10.22
C ILE A 91 -12.34 10.73 9.20
N GLU A 92 -11.69 11.04 8.10
CA GLU A 92 -12.32 11.56 6.88
C GLU A 92 -11.98 10.68 5.68
N ALA A 93 -13.00 10.11 5.03
CA ALA A 93 -12.82 9.10 3.97
C ALA A 93 -13.94 9.12 2.90
N PRO A 94 -13.68 8.61 1.68
CA PRO A 94 -12.35 8.28 1.16
C PRO A 94 -11.59 9.52 0.69
N LYS A 95 -10.27 9.38 0.52
CA LYS A 95 -9.33 10.35 -0.05
C LYS A 95 -8.43 9.64 -1.07
N GLY A 96 -7.71 10.43 -1.87
CA GLY A 96 -6.77 9.93 -2.87
C GLY A 96 -7.41 9.68 -4.23
N ASP A 97 -6.63 9.96 -5.26
CA ASP A 97 -6.98 9.80 -6.67
C ASP A 97 -6.22 8.62 -7.32
N CYS A 98 -5.25 8.05 -6.60
CA CYS A 98 -4.54 6.84 -7.03
C CYS A 98 -5.30 5.57 -6.61
N TYR A 99 -6.27 5.18 -7.44
CA TYR A 99 -7.05 3.97 -7.23
C TYR A 99 -7.31 3.25 -8.55
N LEU A 100 -7.79 2.01 -8.48
CA LEU A 100 -8.20 1.26 -9.66
C LEU A 100 -9.60 1.70 -10.12
N GLU A 101 -9.70 2.34 -11.28
CA GLU A 101 -11.00 2.75 -11.87
C GLU A 101 -11.72 1.56 -12.52
N SER A 102 -10.97 0.74 -13.25
CA SER A 102 -11.43 -0.47 -13.92
C SER A 102 -10.33 -1.54 -13.88
N PRO A 103 -10.68 -2.84 -14.04
CA PRO A 103 -9.67 -3.87 -14.24
C PRO A 103 -8.72 -3.46 -15.38
N PRO A 104 -7.39 -3.64 -15.21
CA PRO A 104 -6.44 -3.31 -16.26
C PRO A 104 -6.61 -4.26 -17.45
N ASP A 105 -6.41 -3.76 -18.65
CA ASP A 105 -6.33 -4.54 -19.91
C ASP A 105 -4.89 -4.92 -20.28
N LYS A 106 -3.93 -4.54 -19.42
CA LYS A 106 -2.49 -4.71 -19.56
C LYS A 106 -1.93 -5.45 -18.35
N THR A 107 -0.68 -5.91 -18.47
CA THR A 107 0.08 -6.41 -17.31
C THR A 107 0.15 -5.34 -16.22
N LEU A 108 -0.23 -5.72 -15.00
CA LEU A 108 -0.23 -4.85 -13.84
C LEU A 108 1.02 -5.08 -13.00
N ILE A 109 1.74 -4.00 -12.69
CA ILE A 109 2.84 -4.00 -11.74
C ILE A 109 2.39 -3.20 -10.51
N LEU A 110 2.26 -3.89 -9.39
CA LEU A 110 2.08 -3.31 -8.07
C LEU A 110 3.46 -3.18 -7.43
N LEU A 111 3.87 -1.97 -7.09
CA LEU A 111 5.19 -1.70 -6.52
C LEU A 111 5.05 -0.96 -5.19
N ALA A 112 5.60 -1.53 -4.14
CA ALA A 112 5.52 -0.99 -2.80
C ALA A 112 6.90 -0.86 -2.17
N ALA A 113 7.07 0.18 -1.34
CA ALA A 113 8.12 0.22 -0.33
C ALA A 113 7.53 0.36 1.07
N SER A 114 8.07 -0.39 2.05
CA SER A 114 7.61 -0.37 3.44
C SER A 114 6.08 -0.55 3.54
N THR A 115 5.36 0.30 4.28
CA THR A 115 3.90 0.25 4.42
C THR A 115 3.10 0.58 3.15
N GLY A 116 3.76 0.94 2.04
CA GLY A 116 3.10 1.11 0.73
C GLY A 116 2.38 -0.16 0.24
N ILE A 117 2.73 -1.33 0.78
CA ILE A 117 2.05 -2.61 0.53
C ILE A 117 0.55 -2.55 0.87
N THR A 118 0.16 -1.68 1.80
CA THR A 118 -1.23 -1.49 2.24
C THR A 118 -2.14 -1.13 1.08
N GLN A 119 -1.70 -0.18 0.23
CA GLN A 119 -2.44 0.24 -0.96
C GLN A 119 -2.49 -0.88 -2.00
N MET A 120 -1.37 -1.60 -2.19
CA MET A 120 -1.28 -2.71 -3.14
C MET A 120 -2.16 -3.90 -2.75
N LYS A 121 -2.24 -4.22 -1.44
CA LYS A 121 -3.15 -5.23 -0.89
C LYS A 121 -4.60 -4.92 -1.25
N SER A 122 -5.05 -3.68 -1.06
CA SER A 122 -6.43 -3.28 -1.38
C SER A 122 -6.74 -3.46 -2.87
N ILE A 123 -5.82 -3.05 -3.76
CA ILE A 123 -5.94 -3.23 -5.21
C ILE A 123 -5.99 -4.71 -5.58
N TYR A 124 -5.05 -5.51 -5.07
CA TYR A 124 -4.97 -6.94 -5.36
C TYR A 124 -6.23 -7.69 -4.90
N GLU A 125 -6.64 -7.54 -3.64
CA GLU A 125 -7.83 -8.21 -3.11
C GLU A 125 -9.10 -7.83 -3.88
N TYR A 126 -9.20 -6.59 -4.37
CA TYR A 126 -10.30 -6.19 -5.25
C TYR A 126 -10.27 -6.89 -6.60
N LEU A 127 -9.10 -6.97 -7.24
CA LEU A 127 -8.93 -7.68 -8.52
C LEU A 127 -9.30 -9.17 -8.39
N MET A 128 -8.94 -9.79 -7.26
CA MET A 128 -9.33 -11.18 -6.97
C MET A 128 -10.83 -11.33 -6.78
N HIS A 129 -11.46 -10.40 -6.04
CA HIS A 129 -12.90 -10.43 -5.81
C HIS A 129 -13.71 -10.36 -7.11
N ILE A 130 -13.27 -9.56 -8.09
CA ILE A 130 -13.96 -9.39 -9.37
C ILE A 130 -13.54 -10.41 -10.44
N GLY A 131 -12.67 -11.37 -10.09
CA GLY A 131 -12.23 -12.43 -11.00
C GLY A 131 -11.33 -11.95 -12.14
N HIS A 132 -10.40 -11.03 -11.86
CA HIS A 132 -9.42 -10.61 -12.87
C HIS A 132 -8.46 -11.75 -13.22
N GLU A 133 -8.27 -11.99 -14.52
CA GLU A 133 -7.42 -13.06 -15.07
C GLU A 133 -6.14 -12.55 -15.76
N GLY A 134 -5.90 -11.23 -15.74
CA GLY A 134 -4.68 -10.64 -16.30
C GLY A 134 -3.47 -10.79 -15.37
N GLN A 135 -2.27 -10.72 -15.94
CA GLN A 135 -1.03 -10.88 -15.20
C GLN A 135 -0.79 -9.71 -14.23
N ILE A 136 -0.48 -10.05 -12.98
CA ILE A 136 -0.16 -9.11 -11.89
C ILE A 136 1.19 -9.50 -11.28
N PHE A 137 2.07 -8.52 -11.13
CA PHE A 137 3.32 -8.65 -10.38
C PHE A 137 3.27 -7.74 -9.16
N LEU A 138 3.62 -8.26 -7.99
CA LEU A 138 3.84 -7.46 -6.78
C LEU A 138 5.33 -7.45 -6.42
N TYR A 139 5.94 -6.27 -6.52
CA TYR A 139 7.27 -6.01 -5.98
C TYR A 139 7.15 -5.28 -4.65
N TRP A 140 7.68 -5.87 -3.58
CA TRP A 140 7.67 -5.26 -2.25
C TRP A 140 9.08 -5.07 -1.70
N GLY A 141 9.53 -3.82 -1.70
CA GLY A 141 10.81 -3.38 -1.18
C GLY A 141 10.77 -3.03 0.30
N VAL A 142 11.69 -3.58 1.08
CA VAL A 142 11.89 -3.22 2.49
C VAL A 142 13.37 -3.13 2.85
N LEU A 143 13.68 -2.58 4.03
CA LEU A 143 15.06 -2.49 4.50
C LEU A 143 15.58 -3.87 4.91
N ALA A 144 14.85 -4.56 5.80
CA ALA A 144 15.20 -5.87 6.32
C ALA A 144 14.07 -6.89 6.07
N GLU A 145 14.39 -8.18 6.01
CA GLU A 145 13.42 -9.28 5.84
C GLU A 145 12.28 -9.22 6.88
N SER A 146 12.57 -8.84 8.13
CA SER A 146 11.57 -8.70 9.20
C SER A 146 10.49 -7.64 8.93
N ASP A 147 10.72 -6.75 7.97
CA ASP A 147 9.75 -5.75 7.54
C ASP A 147 8.74 -6.31 6.51
N LEU A 148 8.95 -7.51 5.97
CA LEU A 148 8.00 -8.20 5.08
C LEU A 148 6.83 -8.80 5.90
N TYR A 149 6.13 -7.96 6.63
CA TYR A 149 5.13 -8.36 7.62
C TYR A 149 3.86 -9.04 7.04
N LEU A 150 3.71 -9.10 5.71
CA LEU A 150 2.67 -9.84 4.97
C LEU A 150 3.25 -10.93 4.06
N ASP A 151 4.52 -11.32 4.23
CA ASP A 151 5.22 -12.26 3.34
C ASP A 151 4.44 -13.57 3.15
N ASN A 152 3.98 -14.17 4.24
CA ASN A 152 3.17 -15.40 4.20
C ASN A 152 1.86 -15.24 3.40
N LEU A 153 1.21 -14.07 3.51
CA LEU A 153 -0.04 -13.78 2.79
C LEU A 153 0.24 -13.64 1.29
N CYS A 154 1.26 -12.86 0.91
CA CYS A 154 1.64 -12.65 -0.48
C CYS A 154 2.15 -13.95 -1.14
N ASN A 155 2.90 -14.77 -0.41
CA ASN A 155 3.32 -16.10 -0.89
C ASN A 155 2.13 -17.04 -1.10
N ALA A 156 1.15 -17.04 -0.20
CA ALA A 156 -0.08 -17.82 -0.38
C ALA A 156 -0.85 -17.38 -1.62
N TRP A 157 -0.99 -16.06 -1.86
CA TRP A 157 -1.59 -15.54 -3.08
C TRP A 157 -0.88 -15.99 -4.36
N SER A 158 0.46 -15.98 -4.35
CA SER A 158 1.29 -16.43 -5.48
C SER A 158 1.15 -17.93 -5.73
N HIS A 159 0.98 -18.72 -4.66
CA HIS A 159 0.72 -20.15 -4.76
C HIS A 159 -0.67 -20.47 -5.32
N ASP A 160 -1.69 -19.75 -4.84
CA ASP A 160 -3.10 -20.03 -5.14
C ASP A 160 -3.56 -19.44 -6.49
N ASN A 161 -2.82 -18.47 -7.04
CA ASN A 161 -3.19 -17.79 -8.27
C ASN A 161 -2.04 -17.70 -9.29
N SER A 162 -2.18 -18.43 -10.40
CA SER A 162 -1.18 -18.48 -11.47
C SER A 162 -0.96 -17.16 -12.21
N VAL A 163 -1.88 -16.19 -12.10
CA VAL A 163 -1.72 -14.87 -12.74
C VAL A 163 -1.06 -13.84 -11.82
N PHE A 164 -0.72 -14.22 -10.58
CA PHE A 164 -0.06 -13.35 -9.62
C PHE A 164 1.34 -13.86 -9.28
N GLU A 165 2.32 -12.97 -9.34
CA GLU A 165 3.67 -13.25 -8.89
C GLU A 165 4.09 -12.26 -7.80
N TYR A 166 4.65 -12.77 -6.71
CA TYR A 166 5.16 -11.98 -5.60
C TYR A 166 6.69 -12.00 -5.58
N ILE A 167 7.30 -10.82 -5.59
CA ILE A 167 8.74 -10.61 -5.63
C ILE A 167 9.15 -9.68 -4.47
N PRO A 168 9.50 -10.24 -3.29
CA PRO A 168 10.05 -9.45 -2.20
C PRO A 168 11.50 -9.01 -2.48
N VAL A 169 11.86 -7.81 -2.05
CA VAL A 169 13.17 -7.19 -2.26
C VAL A 169 13.68 -6.57 -0.97
N VAL A 170 14.90 -6.93 -0.55
CA VAL A 170 15.55 -6.41 0.67
C VAL A 170 16.72 -5.50 0.28
N SER A 171 16.70 -4.24 0.72
CA SER A 171 17.75 -3.27 0.36
C SER A 171 18.96 -3.29 1.29
N GLU A 172 18.83 -3.77 2.53
CA GLU A 172 19.93 -3.90 3.50
C GLU A 172 20.15 -5.38 3.89
N PRO A 173 20.65 -6.22 2.97
CA PRO A 173 20.77 -7.67 3.20
C PRO A 173 21.69 -8.03 4.38
N ASP A 174 22.64 -7.16 4.73
CA ASP A 174 23.51 -7.36 5.90
C ASP A 174 22.74 -7.42 7.23
N THR A 175 21.52 -6.86 7.27
CA THR A 175 20.61 -6.92 8.42
C THR A 175 19.70 -8.15 8.41
N SER A 176 19.78 -8.97 7.34
CA SER A 176 18.90 -10.10 7.06
C SER A 176 19.74 -11.31 6.62
N PRO A 177 20.48 -11.96 7.53
CA PRO A 177 21.49 -12.97 7.19
C PRO A 177 20.92 -14.23 6.51
N ASP A 178 19.65 -14.53 6.72
CA ASP A 178 18.96 -15.68 6.13
C ASP A 178 18.29 -15.34 4.79
N TRP A 179 18.40 -14.08 4.34
CA TRP A 179 17.79 -13.61 3.10
C TRP A 179 18.49 -14.17 1.87
N ASN A 180 17.73 -14.91 1.05
CA ASN A 180 18.21 -15.48 -0.22
C ASN A 180 17.45 -14.92 -1.44
N GLY A 181 16.59 -13.93 -1.25
CA GLY A 181 15.76 -13.34 -2.30
C GLY A 181 16.43 -12.19 -3.04
N ARG A 182 15.62 -11.36 -3.72
CA ARG A 182 16.12 -10.19 -4.45
C ARG A 182 16.70 -9.15 -3.49
N THR A 183 17.75 -8.46 -3.93
CA THR A 183 18.37 -7.36 -3.16
C THR A 183 18.46 -6.08 -3.97
N GLY A 184 18.53 -4.95 -3.26
CA GLY A 184 18.68 -3.62 -3.84
C GLY A 184 17.40 -2.80 -3.84
N LEU A 185 17.31 -1.81 -4.74
CA LEU A 185 16.13 -0.95 -4.86
C LEU A 185 15.02 -1.70 -5.60
N VAL A 186 13.80 -1.62 -5.07
CA VAL A 186 12.64 -2.35 -5.61
C VAL A 186 12.31 -1.99 -7.06
N GLY A 187 12.43 -0.71 -7.44
CA GLY A 187 12.25 -0.27 -8.83
C GLY A 187 13.27 -0.92 -9.78
N ASP A 188 14.55 -0.99 -9.37
CA ASP A 188 15.61 -1.61 -10.16
C ASP A 188 15.45 -3.13 -10.24
N ALA A 189 14.92 -3.76 -9.18
CA ALA A 189 14.60 -5.18 -9.19
C ALA A 189 13.50 -5.48 -10.21
N ALA A 190 12.43 -4.69 -10.22
CA ALA A 190 11.36 -4.83 -11.20
C ALA A 190 11.87 -4.66 -12.64
N LEU A 191 12.69 -3.65 -12.92
CA LEU A 191 13.23 -3.41 -14.26
C LEU A 191 14.03 -4.57 -14.85
N LYS A 192 14.57 -5.48 -14.03
CA LYS A 192 15.33 -6.64 -14.52
C LYS A 192 14.45 -7.73 -15.09
N ASP A 193 13.16 -7.75 -14.75
CA ASP A 193 12.24 -8.81 -15.12
C ASP A 193 11.41 -8.46 -16.38
N PHE A 194 11.51 -7.22 -16.89
CA PHE A 194 10.76 -6.76 -18.06
C PHE A 194 11.66 -6.24 -19.18
N ASP A 195 11.57 -6.88 -20.35
CA ASP A 195 12.21 -6.42 -21.59
C ASP A 195 11.47 -5.22 -22.24
N ASP A 196 10.15 -5.14 -22.04
CA ASP A 196 9.27 -4.11 -22.60
C ASP A 196 8.30 -3.58 -21.52
N LEU A 197 8.30 -2.26 -21.35
CA LEU A 197 7.43 -1.53 -20.41
C LEU A 197 6.40 -0.64 -21.14
N THR A 198 6.31 -0.72 -22.47
CA THR A 198 5.37 0.09 -23.24
C THR A 198 3.91 -0.31 -23.00
N ASP A 199 3.69 -1.57 -22.59
CA ASP A 199 2.37 -2.16 -22.38
C ASP A 199 2.14 -2.68 -20.95
N VAL A 200 2.62 -1.93 -19.96
CA VAL A 200 2.34 -2.20 -18.53
C VAL A 200 1.59 -1.03 -17.88
N ILE A 201 0.83 -1.32 -16.83
CA ILE A 201 0.28 -0.33 -15.88
C ILE A 201 0.99 -0.51 -14.54
N VAL A 202 1.41 0.58 -13.91
CA VAL A 202 2.17 0.55 -12.65
C VAL A 202 1.44 1.35 -11.58
N TYR A 203 1.12 0.71 -10.46
CA TYR A 203 0.73 1.41 -9.23
C TYR A 203 1.90 1.37 -8.27
N VAL A 204 2.34 2.53 -7.78
CA VAL A 204 3.51 2.62 -6.92
C VAL A 204 3.25 3.41 -5.64
N SER A 205 3.65 2.85 -4.50
CA SER A 205 3.42 3.44 -3.17
C SER A 205 4.64 3.35 -2.26
N GLY A 206 4.98 4.46 -1.61
CA GLY A 206 6.13 4.58 -0.71
C GLY A 206 6.61 6.02 -0.61
N GLY A 207 7.82 6.23 -0.08
CA GLY A 207 8.38 7.57 0.07
C GLY A 207 8.61 8.27 -1.28
N PRO A 208 8.48 9.62 -1.36
CA PRO A 208 8.61 10.36 -2.62
C PRO A 208 9.89 10.06 -3.41
N GLY A 209 11.03 9.93 -2.72
CA GLY A 209 12.30 9.61 -3.36
C GLY A 209 12.28 8.26 -4.10
N MET A 210 11.70 7.23 -3.49
CA MET A 210 11.55 5.89 -4.09
C MET A 210 10.61 5.94 -5.29
N VAL A 211 9.44 6.57 -5.14
CA VAL A 211 8.43 6.66 -6.20
C VAL A 211 9.00 7.37 -7.43
N TYR A 212 9.65 8.51 -7.20
CA TYR A 212 10.21 9.30 -8.29
C TYR A 212 11.44 8.66 -8.94
N ALA A 213 12.29 7.96 -8.19
CA ALA A 213 13.39 7.18 -8.76
C ALA A 213 12.86 6.06 -9.67
N THR A 214 11.79 5.37 -9.23
CA THR A 214 11.10 4.33 -10.02
C THR A 214 10.48 4.92 -11.28
N LEU A 215 9.80 6.07 -11.18
CA LEU A 215 9.23 6.75 -12.34
C LEU A 215 10.29 7.07 -13.41
N ASP A 216 11.40 7.68 -12.98
CA ASP A 216 12.45 8.11 -13.91
C ASP A 216 13.12 6.91 -14.60
N SER A 217 13.41 5.85 -13.86
CA SER A 217 14.05 4.65 -14.40
C SER A 217 13.13 3.89 -15.36
N PHE A 218 11.83 3.80 -15.07
CA PHE A 218 10.85 3.18 -15.95
C PHE A 218 10.61 4.00 -17.23
N ILE A 219 10.52 5.33 -17.14
CA ILE A 219 10.40 6.20 -18.33
C ILE A 219 11.65 6.08 -19.21
N ALA A 220 12.84 6.07 -18.60
CA ALA A 220 14.10 5.88 -19.34
C ALA A 220 14.14 4.54 -20.09
N ARG A 221 13.37 3.56 -19.64
CA ARG A 221 13.20 2.23 -20.26
C ARG A 221 12.01 2.14 -21.23
N GLY A 222 11.30 3.24 -21.48
CA GLY A 222 10.26 3.33 -22.51
C GLY A 222 8.82 3.27 -21.98
N MET A 223 8.61 3.18 -20.66
CA MET A 223 7.27 3.22 -20.09
C MET A 223 6.60 4.59 -20.34
N PRO A 224 5.37 4.65 -20.88
CA PRO A 224 4.60 5.89 -20.94
C PRO A 224 4.37 6.43 -19.53
N LYS A 225 4.69 7.71 -19.29
CA LYS A 225 4.49 8.35 -17.97
C LYS A 225 3.05 8.22 -17.46
N ALA A 226 2.07 8.25 -18.36
CA ALA A 226 0.65 8.14 -18.03
C ALA A 226 0.24 6.76 -17.48
N ASN A 227 1.11 5.75 -17.60
CA ASN A 227 0.83 4.40 -17.12
C ASN A 227 1.27 4.18 -15.66
N MET A 228 1.90 5.16 -15.00
CA MET A 228 2.28 5.05 -13.60
C MET A 228 1.42 5.94 -12.70
N PHE A 229 0.90 5.35 -11.63
CA PHE A 229 -0.04 5.96 -10.69
C PHE A 229 0.55 5.95 -9.28
N SER A 230 0.48 7.10 -8.61
CA SER A 230 0.88 7.26 -7.21
C SER A 230 0.28 8.51 -6.61
N ASP A 231 -0.17 8.47 -5.36
CA ASP A 231 -0.61 9.67 -4.63
C ASP A 231 0.54 10.68 -4.42
N VAL A 232 1.80 10.23 -4.44
CA VAL A 232 3.00 11.10 -4.35
C VAL A 232 2.99 12.21 -5.39
N PHE A 233 2.50 11.93 -6.60
CA PHE A 233 2.45 12.91 -7.67
C PHE A 233 1.50 14.08 -7.36
N SER A 234 0.56 13.89 -6.42
CA SER A 234 -0.39 14.90 -5.97
C SER A 234 0.13 15.66 -4.75
N TYR A 235 0.57 14.97 -3.69
CA TYR A 235 0.94 15.63 -2.42
C TYR A 235 2.40 16.09 -2.34
N ALA A 236 3.28 15.55 -3.19
CA ALA A 236 4.70 15.93 -3.25
C ALA A 236 5.14 16.12 -4.72
N PRO A 237 4.52 17.05 -5.48
CA PRO A 237 4.87 17.27 -6.88
C PRO A 237 6.30 17.78 -7.02
N ARG A 238 7.04 17.28 -8.01
CA ARG A 238 8.31 17.90 -8.45
C ARG A 238 8.02 19.28 -9.04
N THR A 239 8.81 20.27 -8.65
CA THR A 239 8.81 21.63 -9.21
C THR A 239 9.49 21.70 -10.56
#